data_AF-A0A969T7Q3-F1
#
_entry.id   AF-A0A969T7Q3-F1
#
_cell.length_a   1.000
_cell.length_b   1.000
_cell.length_c   1.000
_cell.angle_alpha   90.00
_cell.angle_beta   90.00
_cell.angle_gamma   90.00
#
_symmetry.space_group_name_H-M   'P 1'
#
loop_
_entity.id
_entity.type
_entity.pdbx_description
1 polymer ?
#
loop_
_entity_poly.entity_id
_entity_poly.type
_entity_poly.pdbx_seq_one_letter_code
_entity_poly.pdbx_strand_id
1 'polypeptide(L)'
;MRNTRRAFSAAFKAKIAIEAIKEHQTLSELAQKHQLHPNQIAKWKKEFLDNAESVFERDKVQSDELDTLRKKQDELYQEIGKLTIDRDWLKKKLP
;
A
#
# COMPACT_ATOMS: atom_id res chain seq x y z
N MET A 1 -0.88 -28.83 19.83
CA MET A 1 -1.35 -27.51 20.30
C MET A 1 -1.20 -26.49 19.18
N ARG A 2 -2.26 -25.76 18.79
CA ARG A 2 -2.14 -24.67 17.81
C ARG A 2 -1.39 -23.51 18.47
N ASN A 3 -0.13 -23.31 18.09
CA ASN A 3 0.63 -22.14 18.51
C ASN A 3 0.06 -20.91 17.75
N THR A 4 -0.88 -20.20 18.35
CA THR A 4 -1.42 -18.96 17.79
C THR A 4 -0.34 -17.90 17.80
N ARG A 5 0.25 -17.63 16.62
CA ARG A 5 1.21 -16.54 16.45
C ARG A 5 0.55 -15.22 16.85
N ARG A 6 1.14 -14.56 17.84
CA ARG A 6 0.73 -13.22 18.28
C ARG A 6 0.86 -12.25 17.10
N ALA A 7 -0.23 -11.62 16.71
CA ALA A 7 -0.25 -10.63 15.63
C ALA A 7 0.15 -9.26 16.17
N PHE A 8 1.00 -8.54 15.42
CA PHE A 8 1.45 -7.19 15.76
C PHE A 8 0.99 -6.22 14.67
N SER A 9 0.54 -5.03 15.07
CA SER A 9 0.13 -3.98 14.13
C SER A 9 1.34 -3.46 13.32
N ALA A 10 1.08 -2.97 12.12
CA ALA A 10 2.12 -2.39 11.26
C ALA A 10 2.85 -1.22 11.96
N ALA A 11 2.09 -0.35 12.63
CA ALA A 11 2.64 0.77 13.40
C ALA A 11 3.60 0.31 14.52
N PHE A 12 3.25 -0.77 15.22
CA PHE A 12 4.10 -1.32 16.28
C PHE A 12 5.41 -1.90 15.73
N LYS A 13 5.33 -2.67 14.63
CA LYS A 13 6.52 -3.20 13.94
C LYS A 13 7.44 -2.08 13.46
N ALA A 14 6.88 -1.04 12.84
CA ALA A 14 7.64 0.12 12.36
C ALA A 14 8.33 0.86 13.50
N LYS A 15 7.64 1.10 14.62
CA LYS A 15 8.22 1.74 15.81
C LYS A 15 9.45 0.96 16.32
N ILE A 16 9.33 -0.36 16.44
CA ILE A 16 10.40 -1.22 16.94
C ILE A 16 11.54 -1.33 15.93
N ALA A 17 11.23 -1.40 14.64
CA ALA A 17 12.25 -1.38 13.58
C ALA A 17 13.06 -0.08 13.64
N ILE A 18 12.40 1.08 13.81
CA ILE A 18 13.07 2.38 13.95
C ILE A 18 13.93 2.42 15.23
N GLU A 19 13.42 1.94 16.37
CA GLU A 19 14.21 1.84 17.61
C GLU A 19 15.46 0.96 17.42
N ALA A 20 15.34 -0.15 16.67
CA ALA A 20 16.45 -1.04 16.36
C ALA A 20 17.44 -0.49 15.30
N ILE A 21 17.01 0.42 14.43
CA ILE A 21 17.86 1.13 13.46
C ILE A 21 18.66 2.25 14.15
N LYS A 22 18.06 2.91 15.15
CA LYS A 22 18.73 3.96 15.93
C LYS A 22 19.86 3.43 16.82
N GLU A 23 19.89 2.12 17.09
CA GLU A 23 20.96 1.42 17.83
C GLU A 23 21.27 1.96 19.24
N HIS A 24 20.38 2.77 19.83
CA HIS A 24 20.49 3.23 21.21
C HIS A 24 20.32 2.12 22.26
N GLN A 25 19.71 0.99 21.85
CA GLN A 25 19.49 -0.18 22.69
C GLN A 25 19.88 -1.42 21.89
N THR A 26 20.44 -2.43 22.55
CA THR A 26 20.76 -3.69 21.88
C THR A 26 19.48 -4.43 21.48
N LEU A 27 19.56 -5.33 20.50
CA LEU A 27 18.40 -6.17 20.11
C LEU A 27 17.88 -7.00 21.30
N SER A 28 18.76 -7.37 22.23
CA SER A 28 18.41 -8.12 23.44
C SER A 28 17.63 -7.26 24.45
N GLU A 29 18.03 -6.00 24.64
CA GLU A 29 17.30 -5.05 25.49
C GLU A 29 15.93 -4.71 24.91
N LEU A 30 15.83 -4.47 23.60
CA LEU A 30 14.55 -4.23 22.93
C LEU A 30 13.63 -5.45 22.99
N ALA A 31 14.20 -6.65 22.85
CA ALA A 31 13.50 -7.91 23.00
C ALA A 31 12.92 -8.06 24.41
N GLN A 32 13.70 -7.77 25.46
CA GLN A 32 13.23 -7.82 26.84
C GLN A 32 12.16 -6.75 27.12
N LYS A 33 12.39 -5.51 26.68
CA LYS A 33 11.48 -4.37 26.90
C LYS A 33 10.10 -4.58 26.28
N HIS A 34 10.06 -5.11 25.05
CA HIS A 34 8.82 -5.31 24.30
C HIS A 34 8.29 -6.75 24.36
N GLN A 35 8.94 -7.63 25.13
CA GLN A 35 8.63 -9.06 25.28
C GLN A 35 8.57 -9.78 23.91
N LEU A 36 9.60 -9.55 23.10
CA LEU A 36 9.77 -10.09 21.77
C LEU A 36 11.03 -10.96 21.70
N HIS A 37 11.11 -11.80 20.68
CA HIS A 37 12.33 -12.53 20.40
C HIS A 37 13.30 -11.65 19.58
N PRO A 38 14.62 -11.62 19.85
CA PRO A 38 15.58 -10.79 19.11
C PRO A 38 15.51 -11.00 17.58
N ASN A 39 15.34 -12.24 17.12
CA ASN A 39 15.15 -12.56 15.69
C ASN A 39 13.91 -11.87 15.06
N GLN A 40 12.84 -11.61 15.82
CA GLN A 40 11.67 -10.90 15.29
C GLN A 40 11.99 -9.43 15.04
N ILE A 41 12.75 -8.81 15.95
CA ILE A 41 13.19 -7.42 15.82
C ILE A 41 14.16 -7.29 14.65
N ALA A 42 15.12 -8.21 14.52
CA ALA A 42 16.05 -8.25 13.38
C ALA A 42 15.30 -8.40 12.05
N LYS A 43 14.28 -9.28 12.01
CA LYS A 43 13.42 -9.43 10.84
C LYS A 43 12.68 -8.14 10.47
N TRP A 44 12.08 -7.46 11.44
CA TRP A 44 11.36 -6.20 11.19
C TRP A 44 12.30 -5.06 10.80
N LYS A 45 13.51 -4.99 11.38
CA LYS A 45 14.55 -4.04 10.96
C LYS A 45 14.87 -4.23 9.48
N LYS A 46 15.10 -5.49 9.05
CA LYS A 46 15.35 -5.81 7.65
C LYS A 46 14.16 -5.48 6.75
N GLU A 47 12.96 -5.95 7.11
CA GLU A 47 11.73 -5.70 6.35
C GLU A 47 11.44 -4.20 6.20
N PHE A 48 11.72 -3.39 7.22
CA PHE A 48 11.56 -1.95 7.15
C PHE A 48 12.55 -1.30 6.18
N LEU A 49 13.83 -1.69 6.23
CA LEU A 49 14.86 -1.15 5.34
C LEU A 49 14.60 -1.53 3.88
N ASP A 50 14.27 -2.80 3.62
CA ASP A 50 13.98 -3.31 2.28
C ASP A 50 12.78 -2.59 1.63
N ASN A 51 11.80 -2.17 2.44
CA ASN A 51 10.61 -1.46 1.94
C ASN A 51 10.70 0.07 2.07
N ALA A 52 11.75 0.62 2.71
CA ALA A 52 11.84 2.06 2.97
C ALA A 52 11.94 2.85 1.65
N GLU A 53 12.67 2.32 0.67
CA GLU A 53 12.85 2.93 -0.65
C GLU A 53 11.50 3.07 -1.38
N SER A 54 10.61 2.07 -1.24
CA SER A 54 9.29 2.08 -1.87
C SER A 54 8.40 3.25 -1.44
N VAL A 55 8.65 3.84 -0.26
CA VAL A 55 7.90 5.01 0.21
C VAL A 55 8.22 6.24 -0.65
N PHE A 56 9.45 6.36 -1.15
CA PHE A 56 9.88 7.46 -2.00
C PHE A 56 9.55 7.22 -3.48
N GLU A 57 9.32 5.97 -3.89
CA GLU A 57 8.86 5.62 -5.24
C GLU A 57 7.33 5.66 -5.41
N ARG A 58 6.58 5.44 -4.31
CA ARG A 58 5.12 5.30 -4.32
C ARG A 58 4.38 6.48 -4.95
N ASP A 59 4.82 7.70 -4.69
CA ASP A 59 4.16 8.89 -5.21
C ASP A 59 4.21 8.95 -6.74
N LYS A 60 5.27 8.42 -7.34
CA LYS A 60 5.44 8.38 -8.80
C LYS A 60 4.51 7.33 -9.43
N VAL A 61 4.46 6.14 -8.83
CA VAL A 61 3.60 5.05 -9.33
C VAL A 61 2.12 5.38 -9.16
N GLN A 62 1.71 5.97 -8.03
CA GLN A 62 0.32 6.41 -7.85
C GLN A 62 -0.08 7.52 -8.83
N SER A 63 0.82 8.47 -9.10
CA SER A 63 0.56 9.53 -10.09
C SER A 63 0.33 8.93 -11.47
N ASP A 64 1.22 8.03 -11.91
CA ASP A 64 1.12 7.38 -13.22
C ASP A 64 -0.15 6.53 -13.32
N GLU A 65 -0.49 5.77 -12.28
CA GLU A 65 -1.72 4.96 -12.25
C GLU A 65 -2.98 5.84 -12.31
N LEU A 66 -3.02 6.94 -11.55
CA LEU A 66 -4.14 7.90 -11.60
C LEU A 66 -4.30 8.52 -12.99
N ASP A 67 -3.20 8.84 -13.67
CA ASP A 67 -3.26 9.39 -15.03
C ASP A 67 -3.77 8.37 -16.04
N THR A 68 -3.40 7.09 -15.91
CA THR A 68 -3.97 6.03 -16.76
C THR A 68 -5.46 5.82 -16.51
N LEU A 69 -5.89 5.87 -15.25
CA LEU A 69 -7.30 5.74 -14.88
C LEU A 69 -8.12 6.92 -15.42
N ARG A 70 -7.58 8.14 -15.36
CA ARG A 70 -8.20 9.35 -15.93
C ARG A 70 -8.37 9.24 -17.44
N LYS A 71 -7.33 8.83 -18.17
CA LYS A 71 -7.42 8.62 -19.63
C LYS A 71 -8.50 7.61 -19.99
N LYS A 72 -8.55 6.49 -19.27
CA LYS A 72 -9.56 5.46 -19.48
C LYS A 72 -10.97 5.96 -19.16
N GLN A 73 -11.11 6.79 -18.12
CA GLN A 73 -12.37 7.43 -17.77
C GLN A 73 -12.86 8.37 -18.89
N ASP A 74 -11.96 9.18 -19.46
CA ASP A 74 -12.29 10.09 -20.56
C ASP A 74 -12.72 9.32 -21.82
N GLU A 75 -12.00 8.24 -22.18
CA GLU A 75 -12.37 7.36 -23.29
C GLU A 75 -13.78 6.77 -23.11
N LEU A 76 -14.08 6.26 -21.91
CA LEU A 76 -15.40 5.72 -21.60
C LEU A 76 -16.50 6.78 -21.67
N TYR A 77 -16.24 8.00 -21.19
CA TYR A 77 -17.22 9.09 -21.30
C TYR A 77 -17.49 9.50 -22.75
N GLN A 78 -16.46 9.51 -23.61
CA GLN A 78 -16.65 9.75 -25.04
C GLN A 78 -17.52 8.67 -25.69
N GLU A 79 -17.25 7.40 -25.38
CA GLU A 79 -18.01 6.26 -25.89
C GLU A 79 -19.48 6.34 -25.44
N ILE A 80 -19.71 6.61 -24.15
CA ILE A 80 -21.07 6.80 -23.60
C ILE A 80 -21.77 7.98 -24.29
N GLY A 81 -21.07 9.08 -24.54
CA GLY A 81 -21.61 10.23 -25.27
C GLY A 81 -22.07 9.86 -26.68
N LYS A 82 -21.24 9.15 -27.45
CA LYS A 82 -21.58 8.65 -28.78
C LYS A 82 -22.80 7.73 -28.73
N LEU A 83 -22.78 6.72 -27.86
CA LEU A 83 -23.89 5.78 -27.70
C LEU A 83 -25.19 6.48 -27.27
N THR A 84 -25.10 7.54 -26.47
CA THR A 84 -26.26 8.34 -26.06
C THR A 84 -26.87 9.06 -27.25
N ILE A 85 -26.04 9.71 -28.08
CA ILE A 85 -26.48 10.38 -29.31
C ILE A 85 -27.10 9.37 -30.28
N ASP A 86 -26.44 8.23 -30.52
CA ASP A 86 -26.92 7.19 -31.42
C ASP A 86 -28.27 6.62 -30.95
N ARG A 87 -28.40 6.35 -29.65
CA ARG A 87 -29.65 5.91 -29.03
C ARG A 87 -30.76 6.94 -29.22
N ASP A 88 -30.49 8.22 -28.95
CA ASP A 88 -31.49 9.28 -29.04
C ASP A 88 -31.91 9.55 -30.49
N TRP A 89 -30.96 9.43 -31.43
CA TRP A 89 -31.25 9.46 -32.86
C TRP A 89 -32.15 8.28 -33.27
N LEU A 90 -31.84 7.06 -32.85
CA LEU A 90 -32.65 5.87 -33.14
C LEU A 90 -34.07 6.00 -32.56
N LYS A 91 -34.20 6.46 -31.31
CA LYS A 91 -35.50 6.72 -30.68
C LYS A 91 -36.34 7.76 -31.42
N LYS A 92 -35.71 8.76 -32.03
CA LYS A 92 -36.41 9.81 -32.80
C LYS A 92 -36.77 9.36 -34.23
N LYS A 93 -36.04 8.40 -34.79
CA LYS A 93 -36.23 7.88 -36.15
C LYS A 93 -37.17 6.68 -36.23
N LEU A 94 -37.29 5.89 -35.16
CA LEU A 94 -38.36 4.90 -35.05
C LEU A 94 -39.69 5.63 -34.77
N PRO A 95 -40.77 5.31 -35.51
CA PRO A 95 -42.10 5.87 -35.30
C PRO A 95 -42.70 5.47 -33.95
#